data_AF-A0A953IXB2-F1
#
_entry.id   AF-A0A953IXB2-F1
#
_cell.length_a   1.000
_cell.length_b   1.000
_cell.length_c   1.000
_cell.angle_alpha   90.00
_cell.angle_beta   90.00
_cell.angle_gamma   90.00
#
_symmetry.space_group_name_H-M   'P 1'
#
loop_
_entity.id
_entity.type
_entity.pdbx_description
1 polymer ?
#
loop_
_entity_poly.entity_id
_entity_poly.type
_entity_poly.pdbx_seq_one_letter_code
_entity_poly.pdbx_strand_id
1 'polypeptide(L)'
;MSIESEDIDAAVAAGVMPQTQADSLRAFVAERHRSRLAQNGQEDERFRFMTGFNDFFFAIGILLLGFGMMFFTGGAPLPSLVAAGLVWCLSELLVARMRLVLPGILLSLLFITFVFLAVPADLATLTSRVAPGQVIGSFWLDAFGLTGLPTAAATKAIIGASAAALYYWRFRLPFALLPIAASLVLLAMSLIRLAFGPIDPTVWSLITLGCGLAVFVCAMTFDMSDRDRMTRRSDCAFWLHLLAAPLIVHSLISLITPSFAQINNIIAFSILLIIALLAVIALAI
;
A
#
# COMPACT_ATOMS: atom_id res chain seq x y z
N MET A 1 -34.30 -3.53 28.21
CA MET A 1 -34.37 -2.79 29.48
C MET A 1 -32.95 -2.30 29.77
N SER A 2 -32.71 -0.99 29.65
CA SER A 2 -31.45 -0.35 30.05
C SER A 2 -31.57 0.10 31.50
N ILE A 3 -30.52 -0.08 32.29
CA ILE A 3 -30.45 0.40 33.66
C ILE A 3 -29.91 1.84 33.62
N GLU A 4 -30.65 2.79 34.18
CA GLU A 4 -30.28 4.20 34.25
C GLU A 4 -29.63 4.55 35.59
N SER A 5 -29.01 5.74 35.69
CA SER A 5 -28.37 6.18 36.94
C SER A 5 -29.34 6.26 38.11
N GLU A 6 -30.60 6.59 37.82
CA GLU A 6 -31.69 6.69 38.81
C GLU A 6 -32.07 5.31 39.37
N ASP A 7 -31.97 4.24 38.57
CA ASP A 7 -32.20 2.87 39.03
C ASP A 7 -31.13 2.42 40.03
N ILE A 8 -29.89 2.90 39.88
CA ILE A 8 -28.78 2.62 40.80
C ILE A 8 -29.04 3.30 42.14
N ASP A 9 -29.49 4.56 42.13
CA ASP A 9 -29.84 5.29 43.36
C ASP A 9 -31.04 4.65 44.08
N ALA A 10 -32.06 4.21 43.34
CA ALA A 10 -33.19 3.49 43.88
C ALA A 10 -32.78 2.14 44.52
N ALA A 11 -31.85 1.41 43.90
CA ALA A 11 -31.33 0.15 44.45
C ALA A 11 -30.54 0.34 45.75
N VAL A 12 -29.81 1.45 45.89
CA VAL A 12 -29.12 1.81 47.14
C VAL A 12 -30.12 2.18 48.22
N ALA A 13 -31.12 3.01 47.90
CA ALA A 13 -32.17 3.41 48.84
C ALA A 13 -33.01 2.22 49.34
N ALA A 14 -33.22 1.22 48.48
CA ALA A 14 -33.91 -0.02 48.82
C ALA A 14 -33.03 -1.04 49.58
N GLY A 15 -31.74 -0.73 49.82
CA GLY A 15 -30.81 -1.63 50.51
C GLY A 15 -30.41 -2.87 49.70
N VAL A 16 -30.72 -2.90 48.40
CA VAL A 16 -30.36 -4.00 47.48
C VAL A 16 -28.84 -4.02 47.23
N MET A 17 -28.19 -2.85 47.32
CA MET A 17 -26.76 -2.68 47.09
C MET A 17 -26.17 -1.64 48.08
N PRO A 18 -24.96 -1.85 48.63
CA PRO A 18 -24.24 -0.85 49.41
C PRO A 18 -23.75 0.33 48.54
N GLN A 19 -23.68 1.53 49.12
CA GLN A 19 -23.16 2.73 48.46
C GLN A 19 -21.77 2.52 47.83
N THR A 20 -20.87 1.79 48.51
CA THR A 20 -19.52 1.51 48.03
C THR A 20 -19.49 0.68 46.75
N GLN A 21 -20.46 -0.23 46.56
CA GLN A 21 -20.61 -1.00 45.32
C GLN A 21 -21.21 -0.14 44.20
N ALA A 22 -22.16 0.75 44.50
CA ALA A 22 -22.69 1.69 43.53
C ALA A 22 -21.59 2.61 42.97
N ASP A 23 -20.72 3.12 43.84
CA ASP A 23 -19.59 3.97 43.44
C ASP A 23 -18.56 3.20 42.60
N SER A 24 -18.27 1.94 42.98
CA SER A 24 -17.37 1.06 42.22
C SER A 24 -17.95 0.73 40.84
N LEU A 25 -19.26 0.49 40.75
CA LEU A 25 -19.96 0.22 39.50
C LEU A 25 -19.96 1.46 38.59
N ARG A 26 -20.21 2.65 39.13
CA ARG A 26 -20.11 3.92 38.39
C ARG A 26 -18.70 4.16 37.86
N ALA A 27 -17.68 3.92 38.67
CA ALA A 27 -16.28 4.02 38.24
C ALA A 27 -15.97 3.02 37.11
N PHE A 28 -16.43 1.77 37.21
CA PHE A 28 -16.27 0.76 36.16
C PHE A 28 -16.98 1.15 34.85
N VAL A 29 -18.21 1.63 34.92
CA VAL A 29 -18.99 2.08 33.75
C VAL A 29 -18.34 3.31 33.12
N ALA A 30 -17.87 4.28 33.92
CA ALA A 30 -17.18 5.46 33.43
C ALA A 30 -15.85 5.11 32.73
N GLU A 31 -15.08 4.18 33.29
CA GLU A 31 -13.85 3.68 32.67
C GLU A 31 -14.16 2.94 31.37
N ARG A 32 -15.16 2.05 31.37
CA ARG A 32 -15.62 1.34 30.17
C ARG A 32 -16.10 2.29 29.07
N HIS A 33 -16.81 3.36 29.43
CA HIS A 33 -17.21 4.40 28.48
C HIS A 33 -16.01 5.18 27.93
N ARG A 34 -15.02 5.53 28.77
CA ARG A 34 -13.76 6.13 28.33
C ARG A 34 -12.98 5.22 27.39
N SER A 35 -12.88 3.92 27.71
CA SER A 35 -12.24 2.93 26.83
C SER A 35 -12.97 2.76 25.50
N ARG A 36 -14.31 2.73 25.52
CA ARG A 36 -15.13 2.68 24.29
C ARG A 36 -15.03 3.94 23.46
N LEU A 37 -14.97 5.13 24.08
CA LEU A 37 -14.77 6.38 23.34
C LEU A 37 -13.36 6.46 22.75
N ALA A 38 -12.35 5.94 23.45
CA ALA A 38 -11.00 5.82 22.91
C ALA A 38 -10.91 4.82 21.74
N GLN A 39 -11.63 3.69 21.82
CA GLN A 39 -11.71 2.69 20.74
C GLN A 39 -12.56 3.17 19.55
N ASN A 40 -13.76 3.72 19.80
CA ASN A 40 -14.62 4.25 18.75
C ASN A 40 -14.04 5.51 18.11
N GLY A 41 -13.35 6.37 18.87
CA GLY A 41 -12.61 7.50 18.31
C GLY A 41 -11.47 7.04 17.39
N GLN A 42 -10.84 5.90 17.68
CA GLN A 42 -9.86 5.28 16.78
C GLN A 42 -10.51 4.67 15.53
N GLU A 43 -11.69 4.05 15.63
CA GLU A 43 -12.42 3.50 14.47
C GLU A 43 -13.04 4.59 13.56
N ASP A 44 -13.64 5.63 14.13
CA ASP A 44 -14.21 6.78 13.41
C ASP A 44 -13.12 7.65 12.75
N GLU A 45 -11.93 7.75 13.35
CA GLU A 45 -10.76 8.40 12.72
C GLU A 45 -10.11 7.55 11.61
N ARG A 46 -10.16 6.22 11.74
CA ARG A 46 -9.48 5.29 10.82
C ARG A 46 -10.19 5.14 9.47
N PHE A 47 -11.47 5.50 9.36
CA PHE A 47 -12.23 5.38 8.11
C PHE A 47 -12.73 6.69 7.48
N ARG A 48 -12.33 7.86 7.98
CA ARG A 48 -12.60 9.11 7.26
C ARG A 48 -11.57 9.30 6.13
N PHE A 49 -11.65 8.44 5.11
CA PHE A 49 -10.86 8.55 3.86
C PHE A 49 -11.08 9.88 3.13
N MET A 50 -12.17 10.60 3.45
CA MET A 50 -12.45 11.95 3.01
C MET A 50 -12.87 12.79 4.21
N THR A 51 -11.91 13.51 4.80
CA THR A 51 -12.20 14.46 5.89
C THR A 51 -13.02 15.65 5.40
N GLY A 52 -13.05 15.89 4.08
CA GLY A 52 -14.02 16.76 3.44
C GLY A 52 -13.83 16.80 1.92
N PHE A 53 -14.73 17.50 1.23
CA PHE A 53 -14.64 17.80 -0.21
C PHE A 53 -13.28 18.42 -0.62
N ASN A 54 -12.63 19.10 0.32
CA ASN A 54 -11.30 19.68 0.16
C ASN A 54 -10.22 18.64 -0.20
N ASP A 55 -10.25 17.45 0.40
CA ASP A 55 -9.24 16.41 0.17
C ASP A 55 -9.28 15.90 -1.27
N PHE A 56 -10.47 15.86 -1.85
CA PHE A 56 -10.69 15.49 -3.23
C PHE A 56 -10.10 16.51 -4.21
N PHE A 57 -10.25 17.81 -3.94
CA PHE A 57 -9.59 18.85 -4.75
C PHE A 57 -8.07 18.78 -4.67
N PHE A 58 -7.52 18.58 -3.48
CA PHE A 58 -6.08 18.38 -3.33
C PHE A 58 -5.63 17.13 -4.09
N ALA A 59 -6.36 16.03 -4.00
CA ALA A 59 -6.04 14.80 -4.73
C ALA A 59 -6.02 15.02 -6.25
N ILE A 60 -7.04 15.69 -6.82
CA ILE A 60 -7.07 16.04 -8.24
C ILE A 60 -5.91 16.97 -8.59
N GLY A 61 -5.65 18.00 -7.78
CA GLY A 61 -4.55 18.93 -7.98
C GLY A 61 -3.19 18.23 -8.00
N ILE A 62 -2.97 17.28 -7.09
CA ILE A 62 -1.76 16.46 -7.03
C ILE A 62 -1.65 15.54 -8.24
N LEU A 63 -2.74 14.93 -8.71
CA LEU A 63 -2.73 14.13 -9.93
C LEU A 63 -2.35 14.97 -11.14
N LEU A 64 -3.01 16.11 -11.35
CA LEU A 64 -2.72 17.03 -12.45
C LEU A 64 -1.28 17.55 -12.39
N LEU A 65 -0.81 17.94 -11.20
CA LEU A 65 0.56 18.35 -10.98
C LEU A 65 1.54 17.20 -11.30
N GLY A 66 1.26 15.99 -10.82
CA GLY A 66 2.06 14.80 -11.09
C GLY A 66 2.20 14.51 -12.59
N PHE A 67 1.10 14.57 -13.34
CA PHE A 67 1.12 14.43 -14.80
C PHE A 67 1.93 15.55 -15.47
N GLY A 68 1.76 16.80 -15.04
CA GLY A 68 2.53 17.93 -15.57
C GLY A 68 4.03 17.78 -15.31
N MET A 69 4.41 17.43 -14.08
CA MET A 69 5.80 17.18 -13.71
C MET A 69 6.37 16.00 -14.51
N MET A 70 5.63 14.91 -14.65
CA MET A 70 6.04 13.76 -15.45
C MET A 70 6.33 14.15 -16.90
N PHE A 71 5.45 14.96 -17.52
CA PHE A 71 5.67 15.51 -18.85
C PHE A 71 6.96 16.34 -18.94
N PHE A 72 7.20 17.25 -18.00
CA PHE A 72 8.40 18.10 -17.99
C PHE A 72 9.70 17.34 -17.68
N THR A 73 9.63 16.31 -16.84
CA THR A 73 10.82 15.52 -16.51
C THR A 73 11.31 14.71 -17.70
N GLY A 74 10.40 14.20 -18.54
CA GLY A 74 10.74 13.43 -19.75
C GLY A 74 11.61 12.20 -19.48
N GLY A 75 11.58 11.66 -18.26
CA GLY A 75 12.45 10.57 -17.80
C GLY A 75 13.90 10.97 -17.50
N ALA A 76 14.24 12.26 -17.59
CA ALA A 76 15.61 12.71 -17.33
C ALA A 76 15.92 12.68 -15.82
N PRO A 77 17.14 12.25 -15.41
CA PRO A 77 17.50 12.10 -14.01
C PRO A 77 17.35 13.37 -13.17
N LEU A 78 17.95 14.48 -13.62
CA LEU A 78 18.03 15.72 -12.85
C LEU A 78 16.64 16.37 -12.64
N PRO A 79 15.80 16.56 -13.69
CA PRO A 79 14.43 17.03 -13.49
C PRO A 79 13.61 16.10 -12.57
N SER A 80 13.80 14.78 -12.68
CA SER A 80 13.07 13.82 -11.84
C SER A 80 13.47 13.92 -10.37
N LEU A 81 14.74 14.18 -10.06
CA LEU A 81 15.18 14.47 -8.68
C LEU A 81 14.57 15.76 -8.14
N VAL A 82 14.52 16.82 -8.96
CA VAL A 82 13.84 18.07 -8.58
C VAL A 82 12.36 17.82 -8.32
N ALA A 83 11.71 17.02 -9.16
CA ALA A 83 10.32 16.64 -8.99
C ALA A 83 10.10 15.84 -7.69
N ALA A 84 10.96 14.87 -7.38
CA ALA A 84 10.91 14.13 -6.12
C ALA A 84 11.08 15.06 -4.91
N GLY A 85 11.99 16.03 -4.98
CA GLY A 85 12.18 17.04 -3.92
C GLY A 85 10.95 17.93 -3.71
N LEU A 86 10.29 18.34 -4.80
CA LEU A 86 9.03 19.11 -4.72
C LEU A 86 7.91 18.27 -4.11
N VAL A 87 7.77 17.00 -4.49
CA VAL A 87 6.78 16.09 -3.91
C VAL A 87 7.05 15.82 -2.43
N TRP A 88 8.31 15.71 -2.03
CA TRP A 88 8.68 15.62 -0.60
C TRP A 88 8.25 16.87 0.18
N CYS A 89 8.52 18.07 -0.37
CA CYS A 89 8.11 19.33 0.25
C CYS A 89 6.57 19.44 0.38
N LEU A 90 5.83 19.04 -0.66
CA LEU A 90 4.37 18.96 -0.61
C LEU A 90 3.88 17.93 0.41
N SER A 91 4.57 16.81 0.55
CA SER A 91 4.26 15.80 1.58
C SER A 91 4.45 16.38 2.98
N GLU A 92 5.49 17.18 3.20
CA GLU A 92 5.71 17.88 4.46
C GLU A 92 4.56 18.84 4.81
N LEU A 93 4.01 19.53 3.81
CA LEU A 93 2.86 20.41 4.02
C LEU A 93 1.55 19.62 4.21
N LEU A 94 1.18 18.80 3.23
CA LEU A 94 -0.14 18.19 3.14
C LEU A 94 -0.29 16.98 4.06
N VAL A 95 0.78 16.21 4.26
CA VAL A 95 0.75 15.03 5.13
C VAL A 95 1.18 15.41 6.56
N ALA A 96 2.36 16.01 6.73
CA ALA A 96 2.87 16.21 8.09
C ALA A 96 2.14 17.34 8.84
N ARG A 97 1.78 18.44 8.16
CA ARG A 97 1.06 19.57 8.80
C ARG A 97 -0.45 19.47 8.66
N MET A 98 -0.98 19.22 7.46
CA MET A 98 -2.42 19.18 7.22
C MET A 98 -3.06 17.81 7.49
N ARG A 99 -2.26 16.76 7.71
CA ARG A 99 -2.71 15.39 8.06
C ARG A 99 -3.71 14.79 7.05
N LEU A 100 -3.58 15.14 5.77
CA LEU A 100 -4.44 14.62 4.71
C LEU A 100 -4.01 13.21 4.27
N VAL A 101 -4.94 12.26 4.30
CA VAL A 101 -4.65 10.84 3.99
C VAL A 101 -4.63 10.57 2.48
N LEU A 102 -5.69 10.94 1.76
CA LEU A 102 -5.82 10.66 0.32
C LEU A 102 -4.73 11.37 -0.52
N PRO A 103 -4.53 12.70 -0.37
CA PRO A 103 -3.35 13.39 -0.89
C PRO A 103 -2.02 12.72 -0.55
N GLY A 104 -1.88 12.23 0.69
CA GLY A 104 -0.68 11.52 1.13
C GLY A 104 -0.41 10.27 0.30
N ILE A 105 -1.44 9.44 0.06
CA ILE A 105 -1.33 8.22 -0.76
C ILE A 105 -0.74 8.56 -2.14
N LEU A 106 -1.32 9.57 -2.80
CA LEU A 106 -0.87 10.02 -4.12
C LEU A 106 0.56 10.57 -4.08
N LEU A 107 0.90 11.37 -3.07
CA LEU A 107 2.23 11.96 -2.96
C LEU A 107 3.32 10.92 -2.75
N SER A 108 3.11 9.85 -1.98
CA SER A 108 4.17 8.82 -1.90
C SER A 108 4.32 8.06 -3.21
N LEU A 109 3.22 7.76 -3.91
CA LEU A 109 3.30 7.07 -5.19
C LEU A 109 4.07 7.92 -6.21
N LEU A 110 3.78 9.23 -6.24
CA LEU A 110 4.52 10.18 -7.07
C LEU A 110 5.99 10.29 -6.63
N PHE A 111 6.27 10.36 -5.33
CA PHE A 111 7.64 10.45 -4.82
C PHE A 111 8.48 9.27 -5.28
N ILE A 112 7.97 8.05 -5.09
CA ILE A 112 8.64 6.83 -5.52
C ILE A 112 8.77 6.78 -7.04
N THR A 113 7.73 7.17 -7.78
CA THR A 113 7.78 7.25 -9.24
C THR A 113 8.93 8.17 -9.69
N PHE A 114 9.01 9.39 -9.18
CA PHE A 114 10.08 10.32 -9.55
C PHE A 114 11.48 9.86 -9.09
N VAL A 115 11.58 9.17 -7.96
CA VAL A 115 12.84 8.53 -7.53
C VAL A 115 13.25 7.43 -8.52
N PHE A 116 12.32 6.61 -9.01
CA PHE A 116 12.62 5.60 -10.03
C PHE A 116 13.02 6.23 -11.37
N LEU A 117 12.35 7.30 -11.81
CA LEU A 117 12.71 8.04 -13.02
C LEU A 117 14.07 8.74 -12.88
N ALA A 118 14.44 9.15 -11.67
CA ALA A 118 15.74 9.76 -11.40
C ALA A 118 16.91 8.79 -11.62
N VAL A 119 16.67 7.48 -11.55
CA VAL A 119 17.68 6.45 -11.77
C VAL A 119 17.66 6.03 -13.24
N PRO A 120 18.73 6.26 -14.02
CA PRO A 120 18.80 5.84 -15.42
C PRO A 120 18.73 4.32 -15.55
N ALA A 121 18.11 3.81 -16.62
CA ALA A 121 17.99 2.38 -16.87
C ALA A 121 19.26 1.78 -17.53
N ASP A 122 20.08 2.61 -18.16
CA ASP A 122 21.36 2.26 -18.78
C ASP A 122 22.16 3.54 -19.10
N LEU A 123 23.37 3.39 -19.63
CA LEU A 123 24.19 4.54 -20.04
C LEU A 123 23.59 5.30 -21.23
N ALA A 124 22.82 4.63 -22.09
CA ALA A 124 22.16 5.26 -23.24
C ALA A 124 21.03 6.23 -22.79
N THR A 125 20.28 5.86 -21.76
CA THR A 125 19.16 6.63 -21.20
C THR A 125 19.59 7.88 -20.43
N LEU A 126 20.88 7.98 -20.05
CA LEU A 126 21.43 9.24 -19.54
C LEU A 126 21.38 10.38 -20.57
N THR A 127 21.32 10.05 -21.87
CA THR A 127 21.33 11.03 -22.97
C THR A 127 20.03 11.08 -23.77
N SER A 128 19.22 10.02 -23.76
CA SER A 128 17.94 10.00 -24.44
C SER A 128 16.88 10.78 -23.67
N ARG A 129 16.38 11.87 -24.26
CA ARG A 129 15.12 12.47 -23.79
C ARG A 129 13.97 11.70 -24.41
N VAL A 130 13.08 11.14 -23.59
CA VAL A 130 11.84 10.56 -24.10
C VAL A 130 11.05 11.70 -24.73
N ALA A 131 10.73 11.58 -26.02
CA ALA A 131 10.00 12.62 -26.74
C ALA A 131 8.62 12.87 -26.08
N PRO A 132 8.16 14.12 -25.99
CA PRO A 132 6.85 14.43 -25.44
C PRO A 132 5.76 13.71 -26.24
N GLY A 133 4.98 12.83 -25.59
CA GLY A 133 3.91 12.04 -26.22
C GLY A 133 4.10 10.52 -26.22
N GLN A 134 5.30 10.01 -25.89
CA GLN A 134 5.57 8.57 -25.73
C GLN A 134 5.15 8.02 -24.34
N VAL A 135 4.36 8.77 -23.57
CA VAL A 135 3.89 8.40 -22.22
C VAL A 135 2.92 7.20 -22.25
N ILE A 136 2.48 6.79 -23.44
CA ILE A 136 1.55 5.67 -23.67
C ILE A 136 2.32 4.52 -24.31
N GLY A 137 2.49 3.40 -23.59
CA GLY A 137 3.21 2.21 -24.07
C GLY A 137 4.12 1.57 -23.02
N SER A 138 5.31 1.11 -23.44
CA SER A 138 6.31 0.48 -22.56
C SER A 138 6.88 1.42 -21.49
N PHE A 139 6.63 2.72 -21.59
CA PHE A 139 7.16 3.75 -20.68
C PHE A 139 7.08 3.34 -19.21
N TRP A 140 5.92 2.83 -18.74
CA TRP A 140 5.77 2.44 -17.35
C TRP A 140 6.64 1.24 -16.98
N LEU A 141 6.72 0.24 -17.87
CA LEU A 141 7.58 -0.92 -17.70
C LEU A 141 9.06 -0.49 -17.67
N ASP A 142 9.46 0.42 -18.55
CA ASP A 142 10.82 0.97 -18.63
C ASP A 142 11.16 1.82 -17.38
N ALA A 143 10.24 2.70 -16.97
CA ALA A 143 10.41 3.58 -15.81
C ALA A 143 10.59 2.78 -14.51
N PHE A 144 9.79 1.73 -14.33
CA PHE A 144 9.89 0.81 -13.19
C PHE A 144 11.02 -0.24 -13.34
N GLY A 145 11.75 -0.24 -14.45
CA GLY A 145 12.91 -1.13 -14.67
C GLY A 145 12.56 -2.57 -15.02
N LEU A 146 11.34 -2.84 -15.47
CA LEU A 146 10.84 -4.20 -15.79
C LEU A 146 11.32 -4.74 -17.15
N THR A 147 11.81 -3.88 -18.02
CA THR A 147 12.26 -4.15 -19.40
C THR A 147 13.77 -3.93 -19.61
N GLY A 148 14.42 -3.23 -18.68
CA GLY A 148 15.84 -2.91 -18.75
C GLY A 148 16.77 -4.05 -18.30
N LEU A 149 18.07 -3.76 -18.25
CA LEU A 149 19.05 -4.70 -17.73
C LEU A 149 18.76 -5.06 -16.26
N PRO A 150 18.94 -6.33 -15.83
CA PRO A 150 18.69 -6.72 -14.44
C PRO A 150 19.47 -5.89 -13.41
N THR A 151 20.67 -5.41 -13.76
CA THR A 151 21.48 -4.53 -12.90
C THR A 151 20.82 -3.18 -12.66
N ALA A 152 20.18 -2.61 -13.67
CA ALA A 152 19.47 -1.34 -13.56
C ALA A 152 18.17 -1.49 -12.76
N ALA A 153 17.44 -2.58 -12.98
CA ALA A 153 16.26 -2.94 -12.20
C ALA A 153 16.61 -3.12 -10.71
N ALA A 154 17.70 -3.84 -10.40
CA ALA A 154 18.19 -4.01 -9.03
C ALA A 154 18.62 -2.67 -8.40
N THR A 155 19.29 -1.80 -9.15
CA THR A 155 19.70 -0.48 -8.67
C THR A 155 18.49 0.40 -8.35
N LYS A 156 17.51 0.46 -9.26
CA LYS A 156 16.22 1.14 -9.05
C LYS A 156 15.50 0.59 -7.81
N ALA A 157 15.48 -0.72 -7.65
CA ALA A 157 14.84 -1.38 -6.53
C ALA A 157 15.50 -1.03 -5.17
N ILE A 158 16.84 -1.01 -5.09
CA ILE A 158 17.56 -0.63 -3.87
C ILE A 158 17.27 0.83 -3.51
N ILE A 159 17.37 1.73 -4.49
CA ILE A 159 17.12 3.17 -4.29
C ILE A 159 15.65 3.41 -3.93
N GLY A 160 14.73 2.74 -4.61
CA GLY A 160 13.29 2.78 -4.37
C GLY A 160 12.91 2.30 -2.98
N ALA A 161 13.43 1.15 -2.54
CA ALA A 161 13.21 0.62 -1.20
C ALA A 161 13.75 1.57 -0.14
N SER A 162 14.95 2.13 -0.36
CA SER A 162 15.58 3.10 0.56
C SER A 162 14.78 4.39 0.66
N ALA A 163 14.33 4.94 -0.47
CA ALA A 163 13.52 6.14 -0.52
C ALA A 163 12.13 5.93 0.11
N ALA A 164 11.50 4.77 -0.14
CA ALA A 164 10.22 4.41 0.48
C ALA A 164 10.36 4.20 1.99
N ALA A 165 11.46 3.58 2.45
CA ALA A 165 11.77 3.44 3.87
C ALA A 165 12.00 4.81 4.53
N LEU A 166 12.70 5.73 3.85
CA LEU A 166 12.88 7.11 4.33
C LEU A 166 11.54 7.84 4.43
N TYR A 167 10.68 7.69 3.42
CA TYR A 167 9.34 8.26 3.40
C TYR A 167 8.47 7.70 4.54
N TYR A 168 8.49 6.38 4.73
CA TYR A 168 7.80 5.72 5.85
C TYR A 168 8.32 6.21 7.20
N TRP A 169 9.64 6.31 7.38
CA TRP A 169 10.24 6.78 8.62
C TRP A 169 9.82 8.21 8.97
N ARG A 170 9.72 9.08 7.96
CA ARG A 170 9.39 10.50 8.14
C ARG A 170 7.90 10.77 8.35
N PHE A 171 7.04 10.14 7.56
CA PHE A 171 5.60 10.42 7.54
C PHE A 171 4.77 9.38 8.30
N ARG A 172 5.35 8.21 8.62
CA ARG A 172 4.72 7.13 9.42
C ARG A 172 3.37 6.67 8.89
N LEU A 173 3.25 6.65 7.56
CA LEU A 173 2.04 6.27 6.86
C LEU A 173 2.06 4.77 6.55
N PRO A 174 1.01 4.01 6.91
CA PRO A 174 0.98 2.55 6.72
C PRO A 174 1.15 2.16 5.24
N PHE A 175 0.62 2.96 4.31
CA PHE A 175 0.68 2.66 2.88
C PHE A 175 2.09 2.72 2.28
N ALA A 176 3.05 3.40 2.92
CA ALA A 176 4.43 3.41 2.41
C ALA A 176 5.11 2.03 2.50
N LEU A 177 4.52 1.06 3.22
CA LEU A 177 4.97 -0.34 3.17
C LEU A 177 4.73 -1.01 1.82
N LEU A 178 3.70 -0.61 1.07
CA LEU A 178 3.44 -1.13 -0.27
C LEU A 178 4.61 -0.87 -1.22
N PRO A 179 5.07 0.39 -1.43
CA PRO A 179 6.22 0.64 -2.31
C PRO A 179 7.53 0.06 -1.77
N ILE A 180 7.71 -0.07 -0.45
CA ILE A 180 8.86 -0.78 0.13
C ILE A 180 8.84 -2.24 -0.32
N ALA A 181 7.74 -2.97 -0.06
CA ALA A 181 7.61 -4.37 -0.42
C ALA A 181 7.69 -4.58 -1.94
N ALA A 182 7.07 -3.72 -2.74
CA ALA A 182 7.16 -3.77 -4.20
C ALA A 182 8.60 -3.60 -4.69
N SER A 183 9.37 -2.69 -4.09
CA SER A 183 10.78 -2.50 -4.41
C SER A 183 11.62 -3.71 -3.99
N LEU A 184 11.34 -4.33 -2.85
CA LEU A 184 12.04 -5.56 -2.43
C LEU A 184 11.72 -6.75 -3.33
N VAL A 185 10.47 -6.89 -3.79
CA VAL A 185 10.08 -7.91 -4.79
C VAL A 185 10.84 -7.69 -6.09
N LEU A 186 10.86 -6.44 -6.59
CA LEU A 186 11.64 -6.08 -7.79
C LEU A 186 13.13 -6.40 -7.62
N LEU A 187 13.71 -6.10 -6.46
CA LEU A 187 15.10 -6.43 -6.14
C LEU A 187 15.35 -7.94 -6.21
N ALA A 188 14.53 -8.74 -5.52
CA ALA A 188 14.66 -10.19 -5.52
C ALA A 188 14.59 -10.76 -6.94
N MET A 189 13.59 -10.34 -7.72
CA MET A 189 13.41 -10.77 -9.11
C MET A 189 14.58 -10.36 -10.02
N SER A 190 15.14 -9.16 -9.82
CA SER A 190 16.30 -8.67 -10.57
C SER A 190 17.57 -9.45 -10.24
N LEU A 191 17.81 -9.76 -8.96
CA LEU A 191 18.96 -10.54 -8.52
C LEU A 191 18.92 -11.98 -9.05
N ILE A 192 17.73 -12.60 -9.09
CA ILE A 192 17.57 -13.94 -9.68
C ILE A 192 17.90 -13.90 -11.18
N ARG A 193 17.40 -12.92 -11.95
CA ARG A 193 17.80 -12.77 -13.36
C ARG A 193 19.29 -12.52 -13.54
N LEU A 194 19.91 -11.77 -12.64
CA LEU A 194 21.36 -11.51 -12.69
C LEU A 194 22.18 -12.79 -12.44
N ALA A 195 21.74 -13.63 -11.51
CA ALA A 195 22.42 -14.87 -11.16
C ALA A 195 22.25 -15.99 -12.19
N PHE A 196 21.06 -16.10 -12.80
CA PHE A 196 20.69 -17.23 -13.66
C PHE A 196 20.52 -16.88 -15.14
N GLY A 197 20.55 -15.60 -15.52
CA GLY A 197 20.35 -15.14 -16.90
C GLY A 197 18.86 -15.15 -17.31
N PRO A 198 18.55 -15.33 -18.62
CA PRO A 198 17.17 -15.46 -19.10
C PRO A 198 16.47 -16.66 -18.46
N ILE A 199 15.29 -16.42 -17.89
CA ILE A 199 14.51 -17.43 -17.17
C ILE A 199 13.30 -17.81 -18.01
N ASP A 200 12.98 -19.10 -18.05
CA ASP A 200 11.77 -19.61 -18.69
C ASP A 200 10.50 -18.93 -18.13
N PRO A 201 9.51 -18.57 -18.96
CA PRO A 201 8.29 -17.89 -18.50
C PRO A 201 7.55 -18.63 -17.38
N THR A 202 7.52 -19.97 -17.39
CA THR A 202 6.84 -20.76 -16.34
C THR A 202 7.58 -20.64 -15.01
N VAL A 203 8.91 -20.72 -15.03
CA VAL A 203 9.76 -20.54 -13.84
C VAL A 203 9.65 -19.10 -13.34
N TRP A 204 9.57 -18.11 -14.23
CA TRP A 204 9.36 -16.70 -13.87
C TRP A 204 8.03 -16.49 -13.13
N SER A 205 6.96 -17.14 -13.59
CA SER A 205 5.65 -17.10 -12.93
C SER A 205 5.69 -17.79 -11.56
N LEU A 206 6.44 -18.89 -11.40
CA LEU A 206 6.62 -19.54 -10.09
C LEU A 206 7.44 -18.67 -9.12
N ILE A 207 8.48 -17.98 -9.60
CA ILE A 207 9.24 -17.02 -8.78
C ILE A 207 8.32 -15.88 -8.33
N THR A 208 7.54 -15.31 -9.25
CA THR A 208 6.60 -14.22 -8.96
C THR A 208 5.53 -14.67 -7.98
N LEU A 209 5.03 -15.90 -8.10
CA LEU A 209 4.10 -16.51 -7.16
C LEU A 209 4.74 -16.63 -5.76
N GLY A 210 5.98 -17.11 -5.70
CA GLY A 210 6.75 -17.21 -4.45
C GLY A 210 6.92 -15.85 -3.76
N CYS A 211 7.23 -14.80 -4.52
CA CYS A 211 7.26 -13.43 -4.00
C CYS A 211 5.89 -12.99 -3.48
N GLY A 212 4.81 -13.21 -4.25
CA GLY A 212 3.45 -12.88 -3.84
C GLY A 212 3.03 -13.57 -2.54
N LEU A 213 3.31 -14.87 -2.42
CA LEU A 213 3.07 -15.64 -1.20
C LEU A 213 3.92 -15.16 -0.01
N ALA A 214 5.18 -14.78 -0.24
CA ALA A 214 6.02 -14.20 0.81
C ALA A 214 5.46 -12.87 1.31
N VAL A 215 5.02 -11.97 0.42
CA VAL A 215 4.35 -10.72 0.81
C VAL A 215 3.04 -11.00 1.54
N PHE A 216 2.26 -11.98 1.08
CA PHE A 216 1.02 -12.40 1.74
C PHE A 216 1.26 -12.91 3.16
N VAL A 217 2.28 -13.76 3.37
CA VAL A 217 2.66 -14.24 4.70
C VAL A 217 3.08 -13.08 5.59
N CYS A 218 3.88 -12.13 5.09
CA CYS A 218 4.21 -10.91 5.83
C CYS A 218 2.95 -10.13 6.20
N ALA A 219 2.01 -9.93 5.27
CA ALA A 219 0.74 -9.25 5.53
C ALA A 219 -0.06 -9.94 6.65
N MET A 220 -0.18 -11.28 6.61
CA MET A 220 -0.83 -12.08 7.64
C MET A 220 -0.15 -11.92 9.01
N THR A 221 1.19 -11.88 9.06
CA THR A 221 1.89 -11.67 10.34
C THR A 221 1.58 -10.31 10.97
N PHE A 222 1.40 -9.25 10.16
CA PHE A 222 0.99 -7.94 10.66
C PHE A 222 -0.44 -7.99 11.22
N ASP A 223 -1.38 -8.58 10.48
CA ASP A 223 -2.79 -8.64 10.88
C ASP A 223 -2.98 -9.51 12.14
N MET A 224 -2.33 -10.68 12.19
CA MET A 224 -2.36 -11.56 13.36
C MET A 224 -1.71 -10.95 14.61
N SER A 225 -0.79 -9.99 14.45
CA SER A 225 -0.15 -9.31 15.57
C SER A 225 -1.03 -8.24 16.22
N ASP A 226 -2.18 -7.93 15.63
CA ASP A 226 -3.10 -6.87 16.03
C ASP A 226 -4.55 -7.36 16.10
N ARG A 227 -4.75 -8.47 16.83
CA ARG A 227 -6.05 -9.14 16.98
C ARG A 227 -7.15 -8.24 17.54
N ASP A 228 -6.78 -7.42 18.53
CA ASP A 228 -7.70 -6.49 19.18
C ASP A 228 -7.89 -5.18 18.38
N ARG A 229 -7.24 -5.04 17.22
CA ARG A 229 -7.30 -3.88 16.31
C ARG A 229 -6.97 -2.55 16.98
N MET A 230 -6.04 -2.59 17.93
CA MET A 230 -5.64 -1.45 18.75
C MET A 230 -4.46 -0.67 18.15
N THR A 231 -3.78 -1.21 17.14
CA THR A 231 -2.59 -0.58 16.54
C THR A 231 -2.79 -0.23 15.06
N ARG A 232 -1.79 0.41 14.45
CA ARG A 232 -1.76 0.69 13.00
C ARG A 232 -1.32 -0.53 12.15
N ARG A 233 -1.07 -1.68 12.78
CA ARG A 233 -0.51 -2.85 12.09
C ARG A 233 -1.52 -3.52 11.15
N SER A 234 -2.81 -3.50 11.51
CA SER A 234 -3.86 -3.96 10.58
C SER A 234 -3.93 -3.10 9.31
N ASP A 235 -3.71 -1.77 9.41
CA ASP A 235 -3.64 -0.91 8.22
C ASP A 235 -2.40 -1.21 7.37
N CYS A 236 -1.25 -1.48 8.01
CA CYS A 236 -0.05 -1.96 7.33
C CYS A 236 -0.31 -3.27 6.57
N ALA A 237 -1.01 -4.22 7.20
CA ALA A 237 -1.36 -5.50 6.60
C ALA A 237 -2.22 -5.33 5.35
N PHE A 238 -3.23 -4.45 5.40
CA PHE A 238 -4.09 -4.13 4.26
C PHE A 238 -3.27 -3.74 3.02
N TRP A 239 -2.28 -2.84 3.16
CA TRP A 239 -1.46 -2.39 2.04
C TRP A 239 -0.52 -3.48 1.49
N LEU A 240 -0.07 -4.40 2.34
CA LEU A 240 0.71 -5.55 1.89
C LEU A 240 -0.18 -6.59 1.18
N HIS A 241 -1.41 -6.81 1.64
CA HIS A 241 -2.40 -7.63 0.92
C HIS A 241 -2.73 -7.06 -0.46
N LEU A 242 -2.88 -5.73 -0.56
CA LEU A 242 -3.12 -5.04 -1.83
C LEU A 242 -2.00 -5.30 -2.85
N LEU A 243 -0.75 -5.45 -2.40
CA LEU A 243 0.37 -5.83 -3.26
C LEU A 243 0.42 -7.33 -3.55
N ALA A 244 0.16 -8.17 -2.54
CA ALA A 244 0.25 -9.62 -2.67
C ALA A 244 -0.79 -10.18 -3.66
N ALA A 245 -2.01 -9.65 -3.63
CA ALA A 245 -3.10 -10.12 -4.47
C ALA A 245 -2.78 -10.10 -5.98
N PRO A 246 -2.36 -8.97 -6.60
CA PRO A 246 -2.00 -8.95 -8.02
C PRO A 246 -0.79 -9.84 -8.33
N LEU A 247 0.20 -9.95 -7.43
CA LEU A 247 1.35 -10.84 -7.63
C LEU A 247 0.91 -12.31 -7.72
N ILE A 248 0.04 -12.76 -6.81
CA ILE A 248 -0.45 -14.15 -6.79
C ILE A 248 -1.34 -14.42 -8.00
N VAL A 249 -2.33 -13.56 -8.25
CA VAL A 249 -3.31 -13.75 -9.35
C VAL A 249 -2.62 -13.72 -10.70
N HIS A 250 -1.74 -12.74 -10.95
CA HIS A 250 -0.99 -12.65 -12.21
C HIS A 250 -0.15 -13.90 -12.46
N SER A 251 0.53 -14.39 -11.43
CA SER A 251 1.38 -15.57 -11.54
C SER A 251 0.59 -16.85 -11.85
N LEU A 252 -0.54 -17.05 -11.16
CA LEU A 252 -1.42 -18.20 -11.38
C LEU A 252 -2.04 -18.19 -12.79
N ILE A 253 -2.49 -17.02 -13.26
CA ILE A 253 -3.02 -16.89 -14.63
C ILE A 253 -1.91 -17.15 -15.65
N SER A 254 -0.72 -16.59 -15.45
CA SER A 254 0.41 -16.75 -16.37
C SER A 254 0.91 -18.21 -16.46
N LEU A 255 0.79 -18.98 -15.37
CA LEU A 255 1.06 -20.43 -15.36
C LEU A 255 0.13 -21.23 -16.28
N ILE A 256 -1.12 -20.79 -16.44
CA ILE A 256 -2.12 -21.46 -17.29
C ILE A 256 -2.11 -20.90 -18.70
N THR A 257 -1.85 -19.60 -18.83
CA THR A 257 -1.91 -18.87 -20.11
C THR A 257 -0.76 -17.87 -20.16
N PRO A 258 0.38 -18.30 -20.69
CA PRO A 258 1.51 -17.40 -20.95
C PRO A 258 1.16 -16.34 -22.00
N SER A 259 0.17 -16.60 -22.87
CA SER A 259 -0.29 -15.67 -23.92
C SER A 259 -1.80 -15.63 -24.04
N PHE A 260 -2.38 -14.43 -23.90
CA PHE A 260 -3.82 -14.19 -24.08
C PHE A 260 -4.34 -14.58 -25.48
N ALA A 261 -3.47 -14.66 -26.48
CA ALA A 261 -3.85 -15.10 -27.83
C ALA A 261 -4.22 -16.59 -27.91
N GLN A 262 -3.88 -17.37 -26.89
CA GLN A 262 -4.11 -18.83 -26.83
C GLN A 262 -5.31 -19.22 -25.96
N ILE A 263 -6.13 -18.24 -25.53
CA ILE A 263 -7.27 -18.51 -24.66
C ILE A 263 -8.31 -19.36 -25.41
N ASN A 264 -8.59 -20.54 -24.85
CA ASN A 264 -9.70 -21.40 -25.24
C ASN A 264 -10.69 -21.56 -24.07
N ASN A 265 -11.80 -22.28 -24.30
CA ASN A 265 -12.84 -22.47 -23.28
C ASN A 265 -12.32 -23.14 -21.99
N ILE A 266 -11.36 -24.07 -22.10
CA ILE A 266 -10.78 -24.79 -20.96
C ILE A 266 -9.95 -23.82 -20.10
N ILE A 267 -9.12 -23.00 -20.74
CA ILE A 267 -8.34 -21.95 -20.08
C ILE A 267 -9.25 -20.94 -19.39
N ALA A 268 -10.29 -20.44 -20.09
CA ALA A 268 -11.22 -19.47 -19.53
C ALA A 268 -11.93 -20.04 -18.27
N PHE A 269 -12.37 -21.30 -18.34
CA PHE A 269 -12.97 -21.98 -17.18
C PHE A 269 -11.97 -22.14 -16.03
N SER A 270 -10.71 -22.48 -16.34
CA SER A 270 -9.66 -22.62 -15.32
C SER A 270 -9.36 -21.31 -14.60
N ILE A 271 -9.32 -20.19 -15.33
CA ILE A 271 -9.15 -18.84 -14.76
C ILE A 271 -10.33 -18.51 -13.83
N LEU A 272 -11.57 -18.75 -14.28
CA LEU A 272 -12.77 -18.53 -13.46
C LEU A 272 -12.74 -19.36 -12.17
N LEU A 273 -12.36 -20.63 -12.27
CA LEU A 273 -12.25 -21.52 -11.11
C LEU A 273 -11.23 -21.01 -10.10
N ILE A 274 -10.05 -20.55 -10.55
CA ILE A 274 -9.03 -19.99 -9.67
C ILE A 274 -9.51 -18.72 -8.98
N ILE A 275 -10.12 -17.79 -9.73
CA ILE A 275 -10.65 -16.56 -9.15
C ILE A 275 -11.73 -16.88 -8.12
N ALA A 276 -12.61 -17.83 -8.40
CA ALA A 276 -13.64 -18.28 -7.45
C ALA A 276 -13.02 -18.88 -6.18
N LEU A 277 -12.01 -19.76 -6.31
CA LEU A 277 -11.30 -20.34 -5.17
C LEU A 277 -10.59 -19.27 -4.33
N LEU A 278 -9.92 -18.31 -4.98
CA LEU A 278 -9.27 -17.20 -4.29
C LEU A 278 -10.29 -16.30 -3.57
N ALA A 279 -11.45 -16.05 -4.18
CA ALA A 279 -12.53 -15.31 -3.53
C ALA A 279 -13.07 -16.04 -2.30
N VAL A 280 -13.23 -17.36 -2.36
CA VAL A 280 -13.63 -18.18 -1.20
C VAL A 280 -12.58 -18.13 -0.09
N ILE A 281 -11.30 -18.24 -0.44
CA ILE A 281 -10.20 -18.10 0.53
C ILE A 281 -10.24 -16.71 1.17
N ALA A 282 -10.41 -15.65 0.38
CA ALA A 282 -10.50 -14.28 0.87
C ALA A 282 -11.72 -14.03 1.78
N LEU A 283 -12.81 -14.79 1.62
CA LEU A 283 -13.99 -14.73 2.51
C LEU A 283 -13.79 -15.50 3.82
N ALA A 284 -12.87 -16.46 3.85
CA ALA A 284 -12.60 -17.30 5.03
C ALA A 284 -11.61 -16.65 6.02
N ILE A 285 -10.93 -15.59 5.61
CA ILE A 285 -9.92 -14.84 6.38
C ILE A 285 -10.56 -13.54 6.85
#